data_AF-A0A9P8SHR1-F1
#
_entry.id   AF-A0A9P8SHR1-F1
#
_cell.length_a   1.000
_cell.length_b   1.000
_cell.length_c   1.000
_cell.angle_alpha   90.00
_cell.angle_beta   90.00
_cell.angle_gamma   90.00
#
_symmetry.space_group_name_H-M   'P 1'
#
loop_
_entity.id
_entity.type
_entity.pdbx_description
1 polymer ?
#
loop_
_entity_poly.entity_id
_entity_poly.type
_entity_poly.pdbx_seq_one_letter_code
_entity_poly.pdbx_strand_id
1 'polypeptide(L)'
;MECDICFRGYDAKRLPFLCAVDARNQIYQGRINTLQLLFENEKLQNDVDHVLTDSTKPTKDALDLVLAQQRLAEDRTDQILAAADKLREEIQAARDEVKARKSALARRKSDLASVSDGLLERRARQQHEVDKSTQMLRFRWSQSAQDLARTRAFLCNEAVRLYGLKRTKKGSTGRYDYHIGRVPVVDLTSMDILSPEAISTSLAHVAHILMLVSHYLAIRLPAEITLPHRDFPQPTIFNLAGSYQHGPVAFPNGSNITPSLQTHDPDSHHVPRPRPLFVDKPLPQLSKEDPATYSFFLEGVTLLAYDIAWLCSTQGVSIGDKGSFEDMCHMGRNLYNLLLGAQMQGYTNLSVKAVGRRDLTQDEAADNWIGRYSHGSMYYYLGGVEGTEFIRRFKLPSPMKLADRLKKKLLGDAHAADWEVLDDDAWRVDEVPNDAGGGAKGSNGWTKVKHRT
;
A
#
# COMPACT_ATOMS: atom_id res chain seq x y z
N MET A 1 3.40 -9.81 70.56
CA MET A 1 4.13 -9.59 71.82
C MET A 1 4.89 -10.86 72.10
N GLU A 2 6.18 -10.85 71.82
CA GLU A 2 7.09 -11.97 72.07
C GLU A 2 7.63 -11.82 73.49
N CYS A 3 7.76 -12.93 74.23
CA CYS A 3 8.34 -12.93 75.56
C CYS A 3 9.87 -12.77 75.48
N ASP A 4 10.49 -11.81 76.16
CA ASP A 4 11.95 -11.62 76.13
C ASP A 4 12.76 -12.70 76.88
N ILE A 5 12.10 -13.68 77.51
CA ILE A 5 12.75 -14.76 78.27
C ILE A 5 12.58 -16.11 77.58
N CYS A 6 11.43 -16.39 76.96
CA CYS A 6 11.21 -17.62 76.20
C CYS A 6 11.15 -17.42 74.67
N PHE A 7 11.17 -16.17 74.20
CA PHE A 7 11.11 -15.73 72.79
C PHE A 7 9.96 -16.32 71.97
N ARG A 8 8.87 -16.75 72.63
CA ARG A 8 7.70 -17.33 71.96
C ARG A 8 6.59 -16.29 71.83
N GLY A 9 5.96 -16.24 70.66
CA GLY A 9 4.72 -15.48 70.43
C GLY A 9 3.49 -16.29 70.82
N TYR A 10 2.53 -15.65 71.50
CA TYR A 10 1.24 -16.26 71.82
C TYR A 10 0.41 -16.53 70.55
N ASP A 11 -0.04 -17.78 70.37
CA ASP A 11 -0.94 -18.21 69.29
C ASP A 11 -2.11 -18.99 69.90
N ALA A 12 -3.33 -18.46 69.76
CA ALA A 12 -4.54 -19.03 70.35
C ALA A 12 -4.88 -20.45 69.88
N LYS A 13 -4.31 -20.92 68.76
CA LYS A 13 -4.56 -22.27 68.22
C LYS A 13 -3.38 -23.23 68.44
N ARG A 14 -2.14 -22.73 68.36
CA ARG A 14 -0.94 -23.60 68.40
C ARG A 14 -0.21 -23.60 69.75
N LEU A 15 -0.30 -22.51 70.52
CA LEU A 15 0.35 -22.35 71.83
C LEU A 15 -0.62 -21.65 72.79
N PRO A 16 -1.69 -22.35 73.23
CA PRO A 16 -2.75 -21.74 74.02
C PRO A 16 -2.31 -21.36 75.45
N PHE A 17 -1.20 -21.92 75.94
CA PHE A 17 -0.70 -21.68 77.30
C PHE A 17 0.58 -20.83 77.26
N LEU A 18 0.58 -19.78 78.07
CA LEU A 18 1.76 -18.95 78.33
C LEU A 18 2.80 -19.72 79.15
N CYS A 19 4.09 -19.45 78.95
CA CYS A 19 5.13 -20.04 79.80
C CYS A 19 4.97 -19.54 81.25
N ALA A 20 5.61 -20.21 82.22
CA ALA A 20 5.47 -19.84 83.63
C ALA A 20 5.82 -18.37 83.93
N VAL A 21 6.76 -17.78 83.16
CA VAL A 21 7.17 -16.38 83.31
C VAL A 21 6.17 -15.41 82.68
N ASP A 22 5.62 -15.74 81.50
CA ASP A 22 4.59 -14.93 80.84
C ASP A 22 3.26 -14.96 81.60
N ALA A 23 2.88 -16.14 82.10
CA ALA A 23 1.75 -16.28 82.99
C ALA A 23 1.96 -15.43 84.25
N ARG A 24 3.17 -15.47 84.84
CA ARG A 24 3.53 -14.63 86.01
C ARG A 24 3.45 -13.13 85.69
N ASN A 25 3.91 -12.69 84.51
CA ASN A 25 3.88 -11.28 84.13
C ASN A 25 2.47 -10.78 83.83
N GLN A 26 1.62 -11.59 83.17
CA GLN A 26 0.22 -11.24 82.96
C GLN A 26 -0.54 -11.09 84.29
N ILE A 27 -0.32 -11.98 85.25
CA ILE A 27 -0.96 -11.86 86.57
C ILE A 27 -0.30 -10.80 87.46
N TYR A 28 0.89 -10.32 87.15
CA TYR A 28 1.62 -9.36 87.99
C TYR A 28 0.88 -8.04 88.14
N GLN A 29 0.35 -7.51 87.02
CA GLN A 29 -0.51 -6.33 87.03
C GLN A 29 -1.78 -6.56 87.86
N GLY A 30 -2.44 -7.71 87.68
CA GLY A 30 -3.58 -8.10 88.50
C GLY A 30 -3.23 -8.14 89.99
N ARG A 31 -2.08 -8.72 90.37
CA ARG A 31 -1.61 -8.78 91.76
C ARG A 31 -1.29 -7.42 92.36
N ILE A 32 -0.67 -6.51 91.59
CA ILE A 32 -0.44 -5.12 92.03
C ILE A 32 -1.77 -4.43 92.26
N ASN A 33 -2.72 -4.54 91.33
CA ASN A 33 -4.04 -3.94 91.47
C ASN A 33 -4.80 -4.53 92.67
N THR A 34 -4.71 -5.85 92.91
CA THR A 34 -5.31 -6.48 94.10
C THR A 34 -4.64 -6.00 95.38
N LEU A 35 -3.31 -5.86 95.40
CA LEU A 35 -2.59 -5.31 96.55
C LEU A 35 -2.96 -3.85 96.83
N GLN A 36 -3.08 -3.03 95.78
CA GLN A 36 -3.55 -1.65 95.90
C GLN A 36 -4.96 -1.59 96.45
N LEU A 37 -5.89 -2.40 95.90
CA LEU A 37 -7.25 -2.51 96.43
C LEU A 37 -7.28 -3.00 97.88
N LEU A 38 -6.39 -3.93 98.27
CA LEU A 38 -6.28 -4.37 99.66
C LEU A 38 -5.75 -3.27 100.58
N PHE A 39 -4.75 -2.49 100.15
CA PHE A 39 -4.27 -1.33 100.92
C PHE A 39 -5.32 -0.22 101.02
N GLU A 40 -6.08 0.02 99.95
CA GLU A 40 -7.20 0.95 99.98
C GLU A 40 -8.30 0.45 100.91
N ASN A 41 -8.60 -0.85 100.90
CA ASN A 41 -9.60 -1.46 101.78
C ASN A 41 -9.13 -1.45 103.25
N GLU A 42 -7.87 -1.77 103.53
CA GLU A 42 -7.27 -1.66 104.86
C GLU A 42 -7.26 -0.21 105.35
N LYS A 43 -6.96 0.75 104.47
CA LYS A 43 -7.06 2.17 104.77
C LYS A 43 -8.50 2.58 105.09
N LEU A 44 -9.46 2.17 104.28
CA LEU A 44 -10.88 2.43 104.51
C LEU A 44 -11.39 1.76 105.80
N GLN A 45 -10.92 0.54 106.10
CA GLN A 45 -11.22 -0.16 107.35
C GLN A 45 -10.65 0.61 108.55
N ASN A 46 -9.40 1.06 108.47
CA ASN A 46 -8.80 1.90 109.51
C ASN A 46 -9.52 3.25 109.66
N ASP A 47 -9.93 3.88 108.56
CA ASP A 47 -10.71 5.12 108.58
C ASP A 47 -12.10 4.89 109.22
N VAL A 48 -12.76 3.75 108.93
CA VAL A 48 -14.03 3.34 109.55
C VAL A 48 -13.85 3.03 111.03
N ASP A 49 -12.81 2.29 111.42
CA ASP A 49 -12.51 1.96 112.81
C ASP A 49 -12.11 3.21 113.62
N HIS A 50 -11.42 4.17 113.01
CA HIS A 50 -11.13 5.47 113.60
C HIS A 50 -12.41 6.29 113.82
N VAL A 51 -13.34 6.29 112.85
CA VAL A 51 -14.65 6.95 112.99
C VAL A 51 -15.54 6.26 114.03
N LEU A 52 -15.41 4.94 114.22
CA LEU A 52 -16.14 4.17 115.24
C LEU A 52 -15.58 4.32 116.66
N THR A 53 -14.27 4.62 116.80
CA THR A 53 -13.60 4.79 118.10
C THR A 53 -13.59 6.24 118.60
N ASP A 54 -13.70 7.22 117.71
CA ASP A 54 -13.94 8.62 118.08
C ASP A 54 -15.40 8.81 118.55
N SER A 55 -15.64 8.64 119.85
CA SER A 55 -16.93 8.92 120.51
C SER A 55 -17.16 10.43 120.72
N THR A 56 -16.76 11.26 119.75
CA THR A 56 -17.21 12.64 119.65
C THR A 56 -18.33 12.69 118.62
N LYS A 57 -19.53 13.08 119.05
CA LYS A 57 -20.64 13.38 118.14
C LYS A 57 -20.11 14.22 116.97
N PRO A 58 -20.38 13.85 115.70
CA PRO A 58 -19.86 14.59 114.57
C PRO A 58 -20.29 16.05 114.71
N THR A 59 -19.32 16.98 114.69
CA THR A 59 -19.62 18.40 114.55
C THR A 59 -20.43 18.57 113.27
N LYS A 60 -21.48 19.39 113.33
CA LYS A 60 -22.41 19.64 112.21
C LYS A 60 -21.68 19.88 110.87
N ASP A 61 -20.55 20.58 110.93
CA ASP A 61 -19.68 20.89 109.80
C ASP A 61 -19.02 19.65 109.15
N ALA A 62 -18.68 18.61 109.92
CA ALA A 62 -18.11 17.37 109.38
C ALA A 62 -19.17 16.52 108.67
N LEU A 63 -20.39 16.50 109.22
CA LEU A 63 -21.53 15.81 108.61
C LEU A 63 -21.99 16.53 107.34
N ASP A 64 -22.01 17.86 107.36
CA ASP A 64 -22.31 18.71 106.20
C ASP A 64 -21.25 18.58 105.09
N LEU A 65 -19.96 18.41 105.44
CA LEU A 65 -18.88 18.14 104.48
C LEU A 65 -19.03 16.77 103.81
N VAL A 66 -19.36 15.72 104.57
CA VAL A 66 -19.60 14.37 104.03
C VAL A 66 -20.84 14.36 103.12
N LEU A 67 -21.93 15.04 103.52
CA LEU A 67 -23.12 15.19 102.67
C LEU A 67 -22.84 16.00 101.41
N ALA A 68 -22.00 17.04 101.48
CA ALA A 68 -21.58 17.80 100.31
C ALA A 68 -20.70 16.96 99.37
N GLN A 69 -19.78 16.15 99.91
CA GLN A 69 -18.97 15.22 99.12
C GLN A 69 -19.82 14.12 98.47
N GLN A 70 -20.81 13.59 99.18
CA GLN A 70 -21.76 12.62 98.65
C GLN A 70 -22.54 13.23 97.47
N ARG A 71 -23.10 14.43 97.62
CA ARG A 71 -23.81 15.11 96.53
C ARG A 71 -22.92 15.39 95.32
N LEU A 72 -21.67 15.81 95.55
CA LEU A 72 -20.71 16.00 94.47
C LEU A 72 -20.33 14.70 93.77
N ALA A 73 -20.29 13.59 94.50
CA ALA A 73 -20.07 12.27 93.91
C ALA A 73 -21.29 11.81 93.11
N GLU A 74 -22.51 12.00 93.64
CA GLU A 74 -23.78 11.73 92.97
C GLU A 74 -23.93 12.56 91.68
N ASP A 75 -23.69 13.87 91.73
CA ASP A 75 -23.72 14.76 90.57
C ASP A 75 -22.69 14.34 89.51
N ARG A 76 -21.50 13.91 89.92
CA ARG A 76 -20.48 13.38 89.00
C ARG A 76 -20.92 12.06 88.37
N THR A 77 -21.53 11.17 89.13
CA THR A 77 -22.06 9.91 88.58
C THR A 77 -23.18 10.18 87.60
N ASP A 78 -24.07 11.13 87.88
CA ASP A 78 -25.17 11.52 86.99
C ASP A 78 -24.65 12.15 85.70
N GLN A 79 -23.62 13.01 85.78
CA GLN A 79 -22.95 13.57 84.60
C GLN A 79 -22.27 12.50 83.75
N ILE A 80 -21.61 11.51 84.38
CA ILE A 80 -20.98 10.39 83.67
C ILE A 80 -22.03 9.52 83.00
N LEU A 81 -23.15 9.23 83.68
CA LEU A 81 -24.26 8.45 83.12
C LEU A 81 -24.90 9.19 81.94
N ALA A 82 -25.18 10.48 82.05
CA ALA A 82 -25.71 11.30 80.97
C ALA A 82 -24.74 11.36 79.76
N ALA A 83 -23.43 11.47 80.01
CA ALA A 83 -22.43 11.42 78.95
C ALA A 83 -22.34 10.03 78.30
N ALA A 84 -22.47 8.96 79.07
CA ALA A 84 -22.49 7.58 78.57
C ALA A 84 -23.74 7.31 77.71
N ASP A 85 -24.90 7.82 78.12
CA ASP A 85 -26.15 7.68 77.35
C ASP A 85 -26.09 8.49 76.05
N LYS A 86 -25.59 9.72 76.10
CA LYS A 86 -25.32 10.52 74.90
C LYS A 86 -24.36 9.80 73.94
N LEU A 87 -23.29 9.20 74.46
CA LEU A 87 -22.34 8.45 73.63
C LEU A 87 -22.98 7.20 73.01
N ARG A 88 -23.87 6.51 73.73
CA ARG A 88 -24.63 5.37 73.20
C ARG A 88 -25.55 5.81 72.05
N GLU A 89 -26.22 6.94 72.18
CA GLU A 89 -27.05 7.52 71.12
C GLU A 89 -26.22 7.91 69.89
N GLU A 90 -25.08 8.58 70.08
CA GLU A 90 -24.16 8.94 68.99
C GLU A 90 -23.60 7.69 68.28
N ILE A 91 -23.22 6.65 69.02
CA ILE A 91 -22.77 5.38 68.46
C ILE A 91 -23.90 4.71 67.65
N GLN A 92 -25.13 4.74 68.17
CA GLN A 92 -26.28 4.17 67.46
C GLN A 92 -26.60 4.94 66.18
N ALA A 93 -26.61 6.27 66.23
CA ALA A 93 -26.80 7.13 65.06
C ALA A 93 -25.70 6.90 64.01
N ALA A 94 -24.43 6.81 64.41
CA ALA A 94 -23.32 6.52 63.51
C ALA A 94 -23.43 5.11 62.90
N ARG A 95 -23.88 4.11 63.66
CA ARG A 95 -24.13 2.75 63.16
C ARG A 95 -25.24 2.75 62.11
N ASP A 96 -26.33 3.47 62.36
CA ASP A 96 -27.45 3.57 61.45
C ASP A 96 -27.07 4.32 60.16
N GLU A 97 -26.26 5.38 60.27
CA GLU A 97 -25.70 6.07 59.11
C GLU A 97 -24.79 5.16 58.27
N VAL A 98 -23.89 4.41 58.91
CA VAL A 98 -23.02 3.44 58.23
C VAL A 98 -23.85 2.38 57.51
N LYS A 99 -24.92 1.88 58.15
CA LYS A 99 -25.84 0.91 57.55
C LYS A 99 -26.57 1.49 56.33
N ALA A 100 -27.04 2.73 56.42
CA ALA A 100 -27.68 3.44 55.32
C ALA A 100 -26.72 3.69 54.14
N ARG A 101 -25.49 4.12 54.42
CA ARG A 101 -24.46 4.31 53.37
C ARG A 101 -24.09 2.99 52.69
N LYS A 102 -23.94 1.90 53.46
CA LYS A 102 -23.67 0.56 52.90
C LYS A 102 -24.80 0.08 51.99
N SER A 103 -26.06 0.27 52.40
CA SER A 103 -27.20 -0.13 51.58
C SER A 103 -27.31 0.71 50.30
N ALA A 104 -27.05 2.02 50.38
CA ALA A 104 -27.01 2.90 49.20
C ALA A 104 -25.90 2.50 48.21
N LEU A 105 -24.70 2.15 48.70
CA LEU A 105 -23.62 1.65 47.85
C LEU A 105 -23.93 0.29 47.23
N ALA A 106 -24.58 -0.62 47.97
CA ALA A 106 -25.01 -1.91 47.45
C ALA A 106 -26.02 -1.74 46.30
N ARG A 107 -27.00 -0.83 46.46
CA ARG A 107 -27.94 -0.47 45.40
C ARG A 107 -27.23 0.06 44.16
N ARG A 108 -26.34 1.06 44.30
CA ARG A 108 -25.57 1.61 43.17
C ARG A 108 -24.72 0.55 42.45
N LYS A 109 -24.11 -0.38 43.19
CA LYS A 109 -23.37 -1.49 42.58
C LYS A 109 -24.28 -2.44 41.79
N SER A 110 -25.46 -2.74 42.33
CA SER A 110 -26.47 -3.55 41.64
C SER A 110 -26.97 -2.86 40.36
N ASP A 111 -27.23 -1.55 40.43
CA ASP A 111 -27.69 -0.76 39.27
C ASP A 111 -26.61 -0.68 38.18
N LEU A 112 -25.34 -0.50 38.56
CA LEU A 112 -24.23 -0.53 37.59
C LEU A 112 -24.06 -1.91 36.97
N ALA A 113 -24.17 -2.98 37.76
CA ALA A 113 -24.09 -4.35 37.27
C ALA A 113 -25.20 -4.62 36.26
N SER A 114 -26.46 -4.25 36.56
CA SER A 114 -27.59 -4.46 35.66
C SER A 114 -27.50 -3.64 34.36
N VAL A 115 -26.98 -2.41 34.42
CA VAL A 115 -26.76 -1.59 33.21
C VAL A 115 -25.60 -2.14 32.36
N SER A 116 -24.53 -2.60 33.01
CA SER A 116 -23.37 -3.19 32.34
C SER A 116 -23.64 -4.59 31.77
N ASP A 117 -24.71 -5.23 32.25
CA ASP A 117 -25.04 -6.59 31.85
C ASP A 117 -25.33 -6.67 30.35
N GLY A 118 -24.74 -7.68 29.72
CA GLY A 118 -24.78 -7.89 28.28
C GLY A 118 -24.11 -6.80 27.41
N LEU A 119 -23.43 -5.79 27.97
CA LEU A 119 -22.77 -4.74 27.16
C LEU A 119 -21.67 -5.33 26.26
N LEU A 120 -20.84 -6.21 26.81
CA LEU A 120 -19.78 -6.90 26.05
C LEU A 120 -20.36 -7.77 24.93
N GLU A 121 -21.45 -8.49 25.21
CA GLU A 121 -22.12 -9.32 24.23
C GLU A 121 -22.78 -8.48 23.12
N ARG A 122 -23.41 -7.35 23.47
CA ARG A 122 -23.93 -6.39 22.49
C ARG A 122 -22.83 -5.83 21.60
N ARG A 123 -21.69 -5.43 22.19
CA ARG A 123 -20.52 -4.94 21.43
C ARG A 123 -19.93 -6.01 20.52
N ALA A 124 -19.80 -7.25 21.00
CA ALA A 124 -19.31 -8.37 20.21
C ALA A 124 -20.23 -8.68 19.01
N ARG A 125 -21.56 -8.66 19.23
CA ARG A 125 -22.56 -8.81 18.15
C ARG A 125 -22.45 -7.69 17.11
N GLN A 126 -22.37 -6.44 17.55
CA GLN A 126 -22.20 -5.29 16.64
C GLN A 126 -20.91 -5.39 15.82
N GLN A 127 -19.79 -5.76 16.46
CA GLN A 127 -18.52 -5.94 15.76
C GLN A 127 -18.63 -7.07 14.72
N HIS A 128 -19.21 -8.20 15.09
CA HIS A 128 -19.38 -9.33 14.18
C HIS A 128 -20.27 -8.97 12.96
N GLU A 129 -21.32 -8.18 13.17
CA GLU A 129 -22.18 -7.69 12.09
C GLU A 129 -21.42 -6.74 11.14
N VAL A 130 -20.62 -5.82 11.69
CA VAL A 130 -19.76 -4.92 10.91
C VAL A 130 -18.72 -5.73 10.13
N ASP A 131 -18.07 -6.72 10.74
CA ASP A 131 -17.08 -7.56 10.06
C ASP A 131 -17.71 -8.37 8.93
N LYS A 132 -18.88 -8.96 9.16
CA LYS A 132 -19.63 -9.70 8.13
C LYS A 132 -20.05 -8.79 6.98
N SER A 133 -20.56 -7.59 7.28
CA SER A 133 -20.94 -6.61 6.25
C SER A 133 -19.72 -6.15 5.43
N THR A 134 -18.58 -5.95 6.09
CA THR A 134 -17.31 -5.57 5.46
C THR A 134 -16.80 -6.68 4.55
N GLN A 135 -16.83 -7.93 4.99
CA GLN A 135 -16.45 -9.09 4.17
C GLN A 135 -17.35 -9.23 2.93
N MET A 136 -18.67 -9.10 3.11
CA MET A 136 -19.62 -9.14 2.00
C MET A 136 -19.38 -7.99 1.00
N LEU A 137 -19.13 -6.77 1.50
CA LEU A 137 -18.83 -5.62 0.65
C LEU A 137 -17.52 -5.81 -0.12
N ARG A 138 -16.47 -6.32 0.53
CA ARG A 138 -15.19 -6.63 -0.12
C ARG A 138 -15.35 -7.65 -1.23
N PHE A 139 -16.11 -8.71 -0.99
CA PHE A 139 -16.40 -9.73 -2.01
C PHE A 139 -17.17 -9.15 -3.21
N ARG A 140 -18.21 -8.34 -2.95
CA ARG A 140 -18.96 -7.68 -4.04
C ARG A 140 -18.09 -6.68 -4.81
N TRP A 141 -17.22 -5.95 -4.11
CA TRP A 141 -16.31 -5.00 -4.73
C TRP A 141 -15.27 -5.71 -5.62
N SER A 142 -14.69 -6.82 -5.16
CA SER A 142 -13.75 -7.62 -5.97
C SER A 142 -14.43 -8.23 -7.19
N GLN A 143 -15.64 -8.77 -7.04
CA GLN A 143 -16.43 -9.30 -8.15
C GLN A 143 -16.73 -8.21 -9.19
N SER A 144 -17.21 -7.05 -8.75
CA SER A 144 -17.46 -5.91 -9.64
C SER A 144 -16.20 -5.43 -10.36
N ALA A 145 -15.05 -5.43 -9.68
CA ALA A 145 -13.76 -5.08 -10.29
C ALA A 145 -13.33 -6.10 -11.36
N GLN A 146 -13.56 -7.40 -11.14
CA GLN A 146 -13.29 -8.46 -12.11
C GLN A 146 -14.21 -8.35 -13.33
N ASP A 147 -15.51 -8.13 -13.12
CA ASP A 147 -16.48 -7.95 -14.21
C ASP A 147 -16.13 -6.73 -15.06
N LEU A 148 -15.78 -5.60 -14.42
CA LEU A 148 -15.31 -4.41 -15.12
C LEU A 148 -14.05 -4.70 -15.96
N ALA A 149 -13.05 -5.40 -15.39
CA ALA A 149 -11.85 -5.78 -16.12
C ALA A 149 -12.17 -6.63 -17.35
N ARG A 150 -13.07 -7.61 -17.22
CA ARG A 150 -13.55 -8.46 -18.33
C ARG A 150 -14.24 -7.63 -19.42
N THR A 151 -15.12 -6.70 -19.05
CA THR A 151 -15.77 -5.79 -20.01
C THR A 151 -14.75 -4.93 -20.75
N ARG A 152 -13.77 -4.35 -20.05
CA ARG A 152 -12.71 -3.54 -20.68
C ARG A 152 -11.89 -4.35 -21.68
N ALA A 153 -11.48 -5.56 -21.28
CA ALA A 153 -10.75 -6.48 -22.14
C ALA A 153 -11.56 -6.85 -23.40
N PHE A 154 -12.85 -7.15 -23.23
CA PHE A 154 -13.76 -7.42 -24.32
C PHE A 154 -13.86 -6.24 -25.30
N LEU A 155 -14.08 -5.02 -24.81
CA LEU A 155 -14.15 -3.81 -25.66
C LEU A 155 -12.86 -3.57 -26.43
N CYS A 156 -11.70 -3.75 -25.80
CA CYS A 156 -10.40 -3.64 -26.47
C CYS A 156 -10.26 -4.66 -27.61
N ASN A 157 -10.70 -5.89 -27.38
CA ASN A 157 -10.63 -6.95 -28.38
C ASN A 157 -11.56 -6.67 -29.57
N GLU A 158 -12.81 -6.30 -29.31
CA GLU A 158 -13.78 -6.01 -30.36
C GLU A 158 -13.38 -4.79 -31.17
N ALA A 159 -12.89 -3.71 -30.54
CA ALA A 159 -12.35 -2.57 -31.27
C ALA A 159 -11.22 -2.99 -32.22
N VAL A 160 -10.27 -3.78 -31.74
CA VAL A 160 -9.11 -4.20 -32.55
C VAL A 160 -9.51 -5.12 -33.70
N ARG A 161 -10.52 -5.98 -33.49
CA ARG A 161 -11.13 -6.79 -34.55
C ARG A 161 -11.82 -5.93 -35.60
N LEU A 162 -12.57 -4.91 -35.19
CA LEU A 162 -13.24 -3.96 -36.09
C LEU A 162 -12.26 -3.16 -36.93
N TYR A 163 -11.14 -2.73 -36.33
CA TYR A 163 -10.04 -2.08 -37.05
C TYR A 163 -9.23 -3.06 -37.93
N GLY A 164 -9.50 -4.36 -37.82
CA GLY A 164 -8.91 -5.38 -38.68
C GLY A 164 -7.44 -5.66 -38.38
N LEU A 165 -7.01 -5.58 -37.11
CA LEU A 165 -5.67 -6.02 -36.72
C LEU A 165 -5.51 -7.52 -36.98
N LYS A 166 -4.55 -7.88 -37.83
CA LYS A 166 -4.29 -9.27 -38.23
C LYS A 166 -2.81 -9.57 -38.23
N ARG A 167 -2.50 -10.82 -37.91
CA ARG A 167 -1.16 -11.40 -38.02
C ARG A 167 -1.14 -12.40 -39.18
N THR A 168 -0.25 -12.21 -40.13
CA THR A 168 -0.07 -13.07 -41.30
C THR A 168 1.32 -13.68 -41.28
N LYS A 169 1.46 -14.96 -41.62
CA LYS A 169 2.77 -15.63 -41.67
C LYS A 169 3.48 -15.33 -42.99
N LYS A 170 4.71 -14.83 -42.93
CA LYS A 170 5.54 -14.50 -44.10
C LYS A 170 6.32 -15.73 -44.58
N GLY A 171 5.72 -16.47 -45.52
CA GLY A 171 6.37 -17.56 -46.25
C GLY A 171 7.04 -18.62 -45.36
N SER A 172 8.14 -19.20 -45.84
CA SER A 172 8.94 -20.26 -45.17
C SER A 172 9.78 -19.76 -43.99
N THR A 173 9.98 -18.44 -43.85
CA THR A 173 10.88 -17.83 -42.84
C THR A 173 10.33 -17.86 -41.41
N GLY A 174 9.05 -18.19 -41.23
CA GLY A 174 8.41 -18.20 -39.92
C GLY A 174 8.17 -16.82 -39.30
N ARG A 175 8.58 -15.72 -39.95
CA ARG A 175 8.30 -14.35 -39.50
C ARG A 175 6.82 -14.01 -39.69
N TYR A 176 6.32 -13.11 -38.86
CA TYR A 176 4.95 -12.63 -38.93
C TYR A 176 4.91 -11.17 -39.36
N ASP A 177 4.01 -10.85 -40.28
CA ASP A 177 3.66 -9.50 -40.65
C ASP A 177 2.35 -9.12 -39.96
N TYR A 178 2.23 -7.86 -39.58
CA TYR A 178 1.09 -7.32 -38.85
C TYR A 178 0.42 -6.24 -39.67
N HIS A 179 -0.90 -6.26 -39.74
CA HIS A 179 -1.68 -5.35 -40.57
C HIS A 179 -2.88 -4.81 -39.79
N ILE A 180 -3.23 -3.54 -40.01
CA ILE A 180 -4.48 -2.90 -39.55
C ILE A 180 -5.24 -2.46 -40.79
N GLY A 181 -6.47 -2.92 -40.99
CA GLY A 181 -7.28 -2.49 -42.14
C GLY A 181 -6.62 -2.73 -43.51
N ARG A 182 -5.78 -3.79 -43.64
CA ARG A 182 -4.91 -4.10 -44.81
C ARG A 182 -3.67 -3.22 -44.97
N VAL A 183 -3.47 -2.21 -44.13
CA VAL A 183 -2.25 -1.39 -44.08
C VAL A 183 -1.22 -2.10 -43.19
N PRO A 184 0.04 -2.27 -43.62
CA PRO A 184 1.07 -2.88 -42.78
C PRO A 184 1.35 -2.00 -41.56
N VAL A 185 1.49 -2.61 -40.38
CA VAL A 185 1.95 -1.92 -39.18
C VAL A 185 3.45 -1.70 -39.32
N VAL A 186 3.87 -0.43 -39.26
CA VAL A 186 5.28 -0.05 -39.41
C VAL A 186 6.14 -0.73 -38.34
N ASP A 187 7.23 -1.37 -38.77
CA ASP A 187 8.36 -1.72 -37.93
C ASP A 187 9.37 -0.58 -37.99
N LEU A 188 9.71 0.01 -36.84
CA LEU A 188 10.60 1.16 -36.81
C LEU A 188 11.98 0.83 -37.39
N THR A 189 12.45 -0.41 -37.28
CA THR A 189 13.80 -0.77 -37.75
C THR A 189 13.94 -0.86 -39.26
N SER A 190 12.83 -0.96 -40.01
CA SER A 190 12.82 -1.14 -41.46
C SER A 190 11.80 -0.23 -42.14
N MET A 191 11.51 0.93 -41.54
CA MET A 191 10.48 1.85 -42.03
C MET A 191 10.94 2.70 -43.23
N ASP A 192 12.24 2.78 -43.47
CA ASP A 192 12.87 3.44 -44.61
C ASP A 192 12.50 2.82 -45.97
N ILE A 193 12.12 1.55 -45.99
CA ILE A 193 11.69 0.80 -47.18
C ILE A 193 10.24 1.16 -47.59
N LEU A 194 9.47 1.79 -46.69
CA LEU A 194 8.06 2.09 -46.91
C LEU A 194 7.86 3.47 -47.54
N SER A 195 6.79 3.63 -48.30
CA SER A 195 6.41 4.95 -48.83
C SER A 195 5.95 5.89 -47.69
N PRO A 196 6.12 7.22 -47.85
CA PRO A 196 5.70 8.18 -46.81
C PRO A 196 4.21 8.08 -46.47
N GLU A 197 3.37 7.84 -47.48
CA GLU A 197 1.93 7.62 -47.31
C GLU A 197 1.64 6.37 -46.48
N ALA A 198 2.36 5.27 -46.72
CA ALA A 198 2.19 4.03 -45.96
C ALA A 198 2.60 4.22 -44.49
N ILE A 199 3.72 4.91 -44.24
CA ILE A 199 4.19 5.23 -42.88
C ILE A 199 3.14 6.08 -42.14
N SER A 200 2.74 7.20 -42.73
CA SER A 200 1.79 8.14 -42.12
C SER A 200 0.44 7.50 -41.83
N THR A 201 -0.08 6.71 -42.78
CA THR A 201 -1.36 5.99 -42.62
C THR A 201 -1.27 4.95 -41.51
N SER A 202 -0.18 4.18 -41.47
CA SER A 202 0.05 3.16 -40.46
C SER A 202 0.14 3.75 -39.06
N LEU A 203 0.91 4.84 -38.89
CA LEU A 203 1.05 5.53 -37.61
C LEU A 203 -0.27 6.16 -37.14
N ALA A 204 -1.07 6.72 -38.05
CA ALA A 204 -2.40 7.23 -37.72
C ALA A 204 -3.35 6.13 -37.22
N HIS A 205 -3.35 4.97 -37.87
CA HIS A 205 -4.11 3.81 -37.39
C HIS A 205 -3.62 3.31 -36.02
N VAL A 206 -2.31 3.21 -35.82
CA VAL A 206 -1.73 2.79 -34.54
C VAL A 206 -2.09 3.77 -33.42
N ALA A 207 -1.92 5.09 -33.65
CA ALA A 207 -2.26 6.13 -32.69
C ALA A 207 -3.75 6.07 -32.31
N HIS A 208 -4.63 5.90 -33.29
CA HIS A 208 -6.07 5.81 -33.04
C HIS A 208 -6.46 4.58 -32.22
N ILE A 209 -5.97 3.38 -32.61
CA ILE A 209 -6.25 2.15 -31.86
C ILE A 209 -5.70 2.26 -30.44
N LEU A 210 -4.47 2.76 -30.29
CA LEU A 210 -3.83 2.88 -28.99
C LEU A 210 -4.62 3.81 -28.06
N MET A 211 -5.09 4.96 -28.57
CA MET A 211 -5.95 5.86 -27.81
C MET A 211 -7.27 5.21 -27.42
N LEU A 212 -7.93 4.51 -28.34
CA LEU A 212 -9.19 3.82 -28.08
C LEU A 212 -9.04 2.72 -27.02
N VAL A 213 -7.98 1.92 -27.11
CA VAL A 213 -7.65 0.88 -26.11
C VAL A 213 -7.34 1.52 -24.77
N SER A 214 -6.52 2.59 -24.74
CA SER A 214 -6.21 3.31 -23.50
C SER A 214 -7.49 3.84 -22.84
N HIS A 215 -8.44 4.33 -23.64
CA HIS A 215 -9.72 4.83 -23.18
C HIS A 215 -10.55 3.72 -22.54
N TYR A 216 -10.70 2.56 -23.20
CA TYR A 216 -11.44 1.43 -22.62
C TYR A 216 -10.78 0.88 -21.36
N LEU A 217 -9.46 0.78 -21.32
CA LEU A 217 -8.73 0.38 -20.11
C LEU A 217 -8.75 1.48 -19.02
N ALA A 218 -9.20 2.70 -19.37
CA ALA A 218 -9.05 3.90 -18.57
C ALA A 218 -7.61 4.09 -18.06
N ILE A 219 -6.65 3.92 -18.97
CA ILE A 219 -5.23 4.13 -18.73
C ILE A 219 -4.79 5.41 -19.42
N ARG A 220 -4.11 6.25 -18.65
CA ARG A 220 -3.35 7.39 -19.17
C ARG A 220 -2.00 6.90 -19.70
N LEU A 221 -1.70 7.25 -20.95
CA LEU A 221 -0.42 6.94 -21.60
C LEU A 221 0.67 7.90 -21.11
N PRO A 222 1.95 7.49 -21.03
CA PRO A 222 3.06 8.35 -20.65
C PRO A 222 3.26 9.54 -21.59
N ALA A 223 3.21 9.29 -22.91
CA ALA A 223 3.20 10.32 -23.91
C ALA A 223 1.76 10.62 -24.35
N GLU A 224 1.37 11.89 -24.34
CA GLU A 224 0.02 12.28 -24.72
C GLU A 224 -0.11 12.30 -26.24
N ILE A 225 -1.08 11.56 -26.78
CA ILE A 225 -1.39 11.52 -28.21
C ILE A 225 -2.55 12.47 -28.49
N THR A 226 -2.37 13.36 -29.46
CA THR A 226 -3.43 14.17 -30.03
C THR A 226 -3.88 13.55 -31.35
N LEU A 227 -5.14 13.11 -31.39
CA LEU A 227 -5.76 12.60 -32.62
C LEU A 227 -6.10 13.75 -33.57
N PRO A 228 -6.30 13.47 -34.88
CA PRO A 228 -6.74 14.46 -35.85
C PRO A 228 -7.96 15.26 -35.36
N HIS A 229 -7.90 16.60 -35.46
CA HIS A 229 -8.98 17.52 -35.15
C HIS A 229 -9.06 18.64 -36.18
N ARG A 230 -10.05 19.53 -36.04
CA ARG A 230 -10.36 20.59 -37.03
C ARG A 230 -9.16 21.47 -37.39
N ASP A 231 -8.31 21.79 -36.42
CA ASP A 231 -7.20 22.72 -36.61
C ASP A 231 -5.90 22.00 -37.01
N PHE A 232 -5.85 20.68 -36.86
CA PHE A 232 -4.70 19.87 -37.23
C PHE A 232 -5.13 18.45 -37.68
N PRO A 233 -5.02 18.11 -38.98
CA PRO A 233 -5.59 16.88 -39.54
C PRO A 233 -4.72 15.63 -39.34
N GLN A 234 -3.52 15.76 -38.79
CA GLN A 234 -2.57 14.66 -38.60
C GLN A 234 -2.41 14.34 -37.11
N PRO A 235 -2.12 13.08 -36.73
CA PRO A 235 -1.84 12.75 -35.34
C PRO A 235 -0.51 13.34 -34.88
N THR A 236 -0.44 13.73 -33.61
CA THR A 236 0.80 14.15 -32.97
C THR A 236 0.93 13.53 -31.58
N ILE A 237 2.14 13.59 -31.03
CA ILE A 237 2.45 13.04 -29.71
C ILE A 237 3.37 13.96 -28.93
N PHE A 238 3.05 14.25 -27.67
CA PHE A 238 3.91 15.05 -26.79
C PHE A 238 5.04 14.20 -26.22
N ASN A 239 6.17 14.82 -25.93
CA ASN A 239 7.20 14.16 -25.15
C ASN A 239 6.73 13.93 -23.70
N LEU A 240 7.41 13.06 -22.97
CA LEU A 240 6.99 12.67 -21.62
C LEU A 240 6.86 13.88 -20.66
N ALA A 241 7.74 14.87 -20.79
CA ALA A 241 7.73 16.05 -19.93
C ALA A 241 6.55 16.98 -20.24
N GLY A 242 6.25 17.19 -21.52
CA GLY A 242 5.19 18.09 -22.01
C GLY A 242 3.80 17.47 -22.05
N SER A 243 3.70 16.15 -21.85
CA SER A 243 2.42 15.45 -21.86
C SER A 243 1.52 15.92 -20.71
N TYR A 244 0.28 16.25 -21.03
CA TYR A 244 -0.77 16.73 -20.13
C TYR A 244 -0.42 18.00 -19.36
N GLN A 245 0.46 18.82 -19.93
CA GLN A 245 0.63 20.19 -19.48
C GLN A 245 -0.44 21.05 -20.15
N HIS A 246 -1.36 21.60 -19.35
CA HIS A 246 -2.42 22.46 -19.86
C HIS A 246 -1.87 23.89 -20.05
N GLY A 247 -1.48 24.22 -21.29
CA GLY A 247 -0.95 25.52 -21.70
C GLY A 247 -1.11 25.75 -23.21
N PRO A 248 -0.69 26.92 -23.75
CA PRO A 248 -0.73 27.16 -25.19
C PRO A 248 0.17 26.14 -25.91
N VAL A 249 -0.32 25.49 -26.97
CA VAL A 249 0.39 24.43 -27.72
C VAL A 249 0.74 24.94 -29.11
N ALA A 250 2.00 24.77 -29.52
CA ALA A 250 2.45 25.10 -30.88
C ALA A 250 2.49 23.85 -31.77
N PHE A 251 1.44 23.61 -32.55
CA PHE A 251 1.38 22.46 -33.48
C PHE A 251 2.32 22.64 -34.69
N PRO A 252 2.86 21.55 -35.28
CA PRO A 252 3.95 21.61 -36.27
C PRO A 252 3.66 22.46 -37.52
N ASN A 253 2.37 22.62 -37.91
CA ASN A 253 1.95 23.39 -39.09
C ASN A 253 0.91 24.48 -38.76
N GLY A 254 0.72 24.82 -37.48
CA GLY A 254 -0.24 25.84 -37.07
C GLY A 254 0.19 27.22 -37.57
N SER A 255 -0.56 27.78 -38.51
CA SER A 255 -0.44 29.19 -38.87
C SER A 255 -0.89 30.00 -37.66
N ASN A 256 0.05 30.63 -36.94
CA ASN A 256 -0.26 31.57 -35.87
C ASN A 256 -0.93 32.82 -36.45
N ILE A 257 -2.23 32.74 -36.75
CA ILE A 257 -3.06 33.91 -37.03
C ILE A 257 -3.58 34.43 -35.69
N THR A 258 -2.69 35.06 -34.91
CA THR A 258 -3.07 36.10 -33.93
C THR A 258 -1.80 36.79 -33.43
N PRO A 259 -1.48 38.02 -33.89
CA PRO A 259 -0.52 38.86 -33.21
C PRO A 259 -1.28 39.61 -32.11
N SER A 260 -1.53 38.98 -30.97
CA SER A 260 -1.82 39.76 -29.77
C SER A 260 -0.50 40.05 -29.06
N LEU A 261 -0.24 41.35 -28.93
CA LEU A 261 0.80 41.96 -28.12
C LEU A 261 1.20 41.09 -26.91
N GLN A 262 2.36 40.46 -26.97
CA GLN A 262 3.04 39.96 -25.79
C GLN A 262 4.43 40.59 -25.75
N THR A 263 4.52 41.60 -24.91
CA THR A 263 5.72 42.06 -24.21
C THR A 263 6.69 40.90 -23.98
N HIS A 264 7.94 41.12 -24.36
CA HIS A 264 9.09 40.27 -24.00
C HIS A 264 9.14 40.10 -22.48
N ASP A 265 8.59 38.98 -22.00
CA ASP A 265 8.77 38.50 -20.64
C ASP A 265 9.84 37.39 -20.70
N PRO A 266 11.00 37.54 -20.02
CA PRO A 266 12.09 36.57 -20.09
C PRO A 266 11.78 35.21 -19.43
N ASP A 267 10.60 35.05 -18.82
CA ASP A 267 10.09 33.82 -18.19
C ASP A 267 9.09 33.05 -19.07
N SER A 268 9.26 33.05 -20.41
CA SER A 268 8.47 32.19 -21.31
C SER A 268 8.81 30.71 -21.08
N HIS A 269 8.17 30.12 -20.07
CA HIS A 269 8.25 28.71 -19.75
C HIS A 269 8.02 27.85 -21.00
N HIS A 270 8.89 26.86 -21.17
CA HIS A 270 9.03 25.96 -22.32
C HIS A 270 7.67 25.44 -22.83
N VAL A 271 7.11 26.06 -23.88
CA VAL A 271 5.87 25.59 -24.51
C VAL A 271 6.08 24.14 -25.00
N PRO A 272 5.21 23.19 -24.60
CA PRO A 272 5.28 21.82 -25.08
C PRO A 272 5.09 21.78 -26.61
N ARG A 273 6.10 21.28 -27.33
CA ARG A 273 6.02 21.09 -28.78
C ARG A 273 5.65 19.64 -29.10
N PRO A 274 4.48 19.36 -29.67
CA PRO A 274 4.10 18.02 -30.09
C PRO A 274 4.96 17.54 -31.28
N ARG A 275 5.23 16.25 -31.33
CA ARG A 275 6.00 15.57 -32.39
C ARG A 275 5.05 15.02 -33.45
N PRO A 276 5.37 15.20 -34.75
CA PRO A 276 4.52 14.68 -35.82
C PRO A 276 4.59 13.16 -35.86
N LEU A 277 3.44 12.51 -36.09
CA LEU A 277 3.33 11.08 -36.39
C LEU A 277 3.03 10.85 -37.88
N PHE A 278 3.62 11.67 -38.74
CA PHE A 278 3.49 11.60 -40.20
C PHE A 278 4.79 12.08 -40.88
N VAL A 279 4.95 11.68 -42.13
CA VAL A 279 6.02 12.13 -43.04
C VAL A 279 5.47 12.34 -44.45
N ASP A 280 5.91 13.42 -45.09
CA ASP A 280 5.48 13.78 -46.45
C ASP A 280 6.50 13.38 -47.53
N LYS A 281 7.69 12.94 -47.11
CA LYS A 281 8.83 12.60 -47.99
C LYS A 281 9.52 11.32 -47.51
N PRO A 282 10.22 10.59 -48.39
CA PRO A 282 11.02 9.44 -48.00
C PRO A 282 12.04 9.80 -46.91
N LEU A 283 12.21 8.93 -45.91
CA LEU A 283 13.07 9.19 -44.76
C LEU A 283 14.53 9.56 -45.13
N PRO A 284 15.17 8.91 -46.12
CA PRO A 284 16.52 9.30 -46.53
C PRO A 284 16.58 10.73 -47.07
N GLN A 285 15.56 11.15 -47.82
CA GLN A 285 15.45 12.51 -48.35
C GLN A 285 15.19 13.51 -47.23
N LEU A 286 14.23 13.22 -46.34
CA LEU A 286 13.90 14.08 -45.20
C LEU A 286 15.10 14.31 -44.29
N SER A 287 15.93 13.28 -44.08
CA SER A 287 17.13 13.37 -43.24
C SER A 287 18.18 14.34 -43.77
N LYS A 288 18.24 14.54 -45.10
CA LYS A 288 19.18 15.45 -45.78
C LYS A 288 18.62 16.86 -45.90
N GLU A 289 17.33 16.99 -46.22
CA GLU A 289 16.68 18.27 -46.47
C GLU A 289 16.29 19.02 -45.18
N ASP A 290 15.73 18.30 -44.20
CA ASP A 290 15.32 18.86 -42.92
C ASP A 290 15.65 17.90 -41.77
N PRO A 291 16.91 17.95 -41.28
CA PRO A 291 17.36 17.09 -40.18
C PRO A 291 16.57 17.31 -38.87
N ALA A 292 16.00 18.49 -38.67
CA ALA A 292 15.26 18.83 -37.44
C ALA A 292 13.89 18.14 -37.45
N THR A 293 13.14 18.26 -38.56
CA THR A 293 11.86 17.58 -38.73
C THR A 293 12.04 16.06 -38.74
N TYR A 294 13.10 15.55 -39.37
CA TYR A 294 13.47 14.14 -39.31
C TYR A 294 13.67 13.68 -37.86
N SER A 295 14.46 14.41 -37.07
CA SER A 295 14.70 14.08 -35.66
C SER A 295 13.42 14.13 -34.81
N PHE A 296 12.54 15.11 -35.00
CA PHE A 296 11.26 15.17 -34.29
C PHE A 296 10.31 14.05 -34.67
N PHE A 297 10.28 13.64 -35.95
CA PHE A 297 9.51 12.48 -36.38
C PHE A 297 10.02 11.20 -35.72
N LEU A 298 11.33 10.96 -35.69
CA LEU A 298 11.92 9.79 -35.02
C LEU A 298 11.62 9.77 -33.52
N GLU A 299 11.66 10.93 -32.86
CA GLU A 299 11.21 11.06 -31.46
C GLU A 299 9.72 10.70 -31.33
N GLY A 300 8.86 11.19 -32.22
CA GLY A 300 7.43 10.89 -32.20
C GLY A 300 7.13 9.39 -32.30
N VAL A 301 7.69 8.71 -33.30
CA VAL A 301 7.43 7.28 -33.50
C VAL A 301 8.02 6.40 -32.39
N THR A 302 9.12 6.82 -31.76
CA THR A 302 9.69 6.11 -30.61
C THR A 302 8.87 6.32 -29.34
N LEU A 303 8.27 7.50 -29.13
CA LEU A 303 7.29 7.73 -28.07
C LEU A 303 6.04 6.86 -28.27
N LEU A 304 5.58 6.69 -29.51
CA LEU A 304 4.44 5.82 -29.81
C LEU A 304 4.76 4.34 -29.47
N ALA A 305 5.93 3.84 -29.84
CA ALA A 305 6.38 2.51 -29.44
C ALA A 305 6.55 2.37 -27.92
N TYR A 306 7.01 3.44 -27.25
CA TYR A 306 7.14 3.50 -25.79
C TYR A 306 5.77 3.38 -25.11
N ASP A 307 4.75 4.08 -25.59
CA ASP A 307 3.38 3.99 -25.05
C ASP A 307 2.77 2.60 -25.24
N ILE A 308 3.02 1.95 -26.38
CA ILE A 308 2.60 0.55 -26.61
C ILE A 308 3.27 -0.37 -25.58
N ALA A 309 4.58 -0.21 -25.38
CA ALA A 309 5.35 -1.00 -24.43
C ALA A 309 4.89 -0.79 -22.97
N TRP A 310 4.59 0.46 -22.61
CA TRP A 310 3.97 0.83 -21.35
C TRP A 310 2.63 0.12 -21.16
N LEU A 311 1.74 0.23 -22.16
CA LEU A 311 0.41 -0.35 -22.09
C LEU A 311 0.48 -1.87 -21.96
N CYS A 312 1.32 -2.53 -22.76
CA CYS A 312 1.59 -3.97 -22.62
C CYS A 312 1.97 -4.34 -21.19
N SER A 313 2.91 -3.60 -20.62
CA SER A 313 3.45 -3.92 -19.30
C SER A 313 2.43 -3.69 -18.18
N THR A 314 1.67 -2.59 -18.23
CA THR A 314 0.59 -2.35 -17.24
C THR A 314 -0.50 -3.43 -17.31
N GLN A 315 -0.69 -4.04 -18.48
CA GLN A 315 -1.64 -5.13 -18.72
C GLN A 315 -1.01 -6.53 -18.61
N GLY A 316 0.20 -6.64 -18.02
CA GLY A 316 0.83 -7.93 -17.74
C GLY A 316 1.33 -8.68 -18.97
N VAL A 317 1.40 -8.02 -20.13
CA VAL A 317 1.86 -8.61 -21.39
C VAL A 317 3.34 -8.30 -21.59
N SER A 318 4.13 -9.36 -21.78
CA SER A 318 5.55 -9.22 -22.06
C SER A 318 5.79 -8.76 -23.49
N ILE A 319 6.69 -7.78 -23.66
CA ILE A 319 7.16 -7.32 -24.97
C ILE A 319 8.48 -8.01 -25.40
N GLY A 320 9.01 -8.93 -24.59
CA GLY A 320 10.37 -9.47 -24.75
C GLY A 320 11.30 -8.92 -23.67
N ASP A 321 12.57 -8.67 -24.02
CA ASP A 321 13.50 -8.00 -23.11
C ASP A 321 13.19 -6.50 -23.07
N LYS A 322 12.83 -5.98 -21.89
CA LYS A 322 12.48 -4.56 -21.67
C LYS A 322 13.65 -3.61 -21.99
N GLY A 323 14.89 -4.11 -21.96
CA GLY A 323 16.09 -3.36 -22.37
C GLY A 323 16.40 -3.43 -23.87
N SER A 324 15.76 -4.35 -24.59
CA SER A 324 15.98 -4.58 -26.02
C SER A 324 15.27 -3.52 -26.85
N PHE A 325 16.07 -2.82 -27.67
CA PHE A 325 15.57 -1.83 -28.61
C PHE A 325 14.69 -2.46 -29.68
N GLU A 326 15.08 -3.63 -30.20
CA GLU A 326 14.37 -4.33 -31.27
C GLU A 326 12.99 -4.80 -30.82
N ASP A 327 12.90 -5.35 -29.61
CA ASP A 327 11.64 -5.84 -29.06
C ASP A 327 10.58 -4.75 -28.90
N MET A 328 11.02 -3.53 -28.58
CA MET A 328 10.15 -2.36 -28.48
C MET A 328 9.74 -1.81 -29.86
N CYS A 329 10.62 -1.89 -30.86
CA CYS A 329 10.35 -1.41 -32.22
C CYS A 329 9.30 -2.25 -32.97
N HIS A 330 9.08 -3.50 -32.56
CA HIS A 330 8.04 -4.37 -33.13
C HIS A 330 6.62 -4.00 -32.65
N MET A 331 6.15 -2.79 -33.00
CA MET A 331 4.86 -2.24 -32.58
C MET A 331 3.68 -3.17 -32.91
N GLY A 332 3.65 -3.72 -34.14
CA GLY A 332 2.59 -4.64 -34.57
C GLY A 332 2.51 -5.93 -33.73
N ARG A 333 3.68 -6.52 -33.40
CA ARG A 333 3.77 -7.69 -32.52
C ARG A 333 3.27 -7.37 -31.12
N ASN A 334 3.70 -6.24 -30.56
CA ASN A 334 3.36 -5.84 -29.20
C ASN A 334 1.86 -5.53 -29.07
N LEU A 335 1.28 -4.79 -30.03
CA LEU A 335 -0.17 -4.53 -30.10
C LEU A 335 -0.97 -5.82 -30.26
N TYR A 336 -0.55 -6.71 -31.16
CA TYR A 336 -1.23 -7.99 -31.36
C TYR A 336 -1.19 -8.86 -30.10
N ASN A 337 -0.03 -8.95 -29.44
CA ASN A 337 0.11 -9.73 -28.21
C ASN A 337 -0.73 -9.17 -27.07
N LEU A 338 -0.78 -7.84 -26.94
CA LEU A 338 -1.61 -7.15 -25.96
C LEU A 338 -3.10 -7.49 -26.13
N LEU A 339 -3.59 -7.41 -27.36
CA LEU A 339 -5.04 -7.33 -27.62
C LEU A 339 -5.65 -8.68 -27.99
N LEU A 340 -4.85 -9.57 -28.60
CA LEU A 340 -5.30 -10.87 -29.12
C LEU A 340 -4.46 -12.03 -28.56
N GLY A 341 -3.18 -11.81 -28.26
CA GLY A 341 -2.28 -12.84 -27.70
C GLY A 341 -2.57 -13.18 -26.23
N ALA A 342 -2.95 -12.19 -25.42
CA ALA A 342 -3.27 -12.37 -24.00
C ALA A 342 -4.42 -13.38 -23.77
N GLN A 343 -5.39 -13.48 -24.69
CA GLN A 343 -6.46 -14.49 -24.65
C GLN A 343 -5.96 -15.92 -24.92
N MET A 344 -4.87 -16.11 -25.68
CA MET A 344 -4.32 -17.43 -25.99
C MET A 344 -3.46 -17.99 -24.85
N GLN A 345 -2.84 -17.11 -24.04
CA GLN A 345 -2.01 -17.52 -22.89
C GLN A 345 -2.81 -17.99 -21.67
N GLY A 346 -4.13 -17.76 -21.63
CA GLY A 346 -5.03 -18.42 -20.67
C GLY A 346 -5.02 -19.95 -20.73
N TYR A 347 -4.41 -20.55 -21.75
CA TYR A 347 -4.30 -22.02 -21.90
C TYR A 347 -2.89 -22.59 -21.77
N THR A 348 -1.82 -21.79 -21.65
CA THR A 348 -0.45 -22.33 -21.58
C THR A 348 0.51 -21.47 -20.75
N ASN A 349 0.75 -21.94 -19.51
CA ASN A 349 1.97 -21.79 -18.70
C ASN A 349 2.45 -20.39 -18.30
N LEU A 350 2.43 -20.13 -16.98
CA LEU A 350 3.46 -19.32 -16.32
C LEU A 350 4.02 -20.07 -15.10
N SER A 351 5.08 -20.85 -15.37
CA SER A 351 6.09 -21.18 -14.37
C SER A 351 6.98 -19.94 -14.18
N VAL A 352 6.70 -19.15 -13.15
CA VAL A 352 7.69 -18.27 -12.54
C VAL A 352 7.55 -18.44 -11.03
N LYS A 353 8.60 -18.99 -10.41
CA LYS A 353 8.73 -19.13 -8.96
C LYS A 353 8.64 -17.74 -8.31
N ALA A 354 7.48 -17.38 -7.78
CA ALA A 354 7.35 -16.27 -6.86
C ALA A 354 7.87 -16.71 -5.48
N VAL A 355 9.02 -16.16 -5.10
CA VAL A 355 9.54 -16.23 -3.74
C VAL A 355 8.59 -15.48 -2.82
N GLY A 356 7.92 -16.22 -1.94
CA GLY A 356 7.47 -15.77 -0.62
C GLY A 356 6.37 -14.70 -0.59
N ARG A 357 5.10 -15.14 -0.64
CA ARG A 357 4.07 -14.56 0.22
C ARG A 357 2.96 -15.59 0.43
N ARG A 358 2.86 -16.09 1.67
CA ARG A 358 1.64 -16.72 2.17
C ARG A 358 0.55 -15.64 2.20
N ASP A 359 -0.68 -16.05 1.97
CA ASP A 359 -1.92 -15.27 2.15
C ASP A 359 -2.50 -14.50 0.95
N LEU A 360 -2.52 -15.13 -0.24
CA LEU A 360 -3.57 -14.87 -1.23
C LEU A 360 -4.08 -16.22 -1.76
N THR A 361 -5.40 -16.38 -1.76
CA THR A 361 -6.11 -17.58 -2.23
C THR A 361 -5.65 -17.98 -3.63
N GLN A 362 -5.38 -19.27 -3.78
CA GLN A 362 -4.74 -19.94 -4.91
C GLN A 362 -5.52 -19.90 -6.25
N ASP A 363 -6.64 -19.17 -6.31
CA ASP A 363 -7.53 -19.04 -7.47
C ASP A 363 -7.21 -17.85 -8.40
N GLU A 364 -6.30 -16.95 -8.04
CA GLU A 364 -5.92 -15.77 -8.86
C GLU A 364 -4.97 -16.10 -10.04
N ALA A 365 -4.61 -17.38 -10.24
CA ALA A 365 -3.48 -17.77 -11.09
C ALA A 365 -3.80 -18.06 -12.57
N ALA A 366 -5.04 -17.87 -13.05
CA ALA A 366 -5.40 -18.21 -14.43
C ALA A 366 -6.37 -17.24 -15.12
N ASP A 367 -6.65 -16.07 -14.54
CA ASP A 367 -7.59 -15.11 -15.15
C ASP A 367 -6.85 -14.03 -15.94
N ASN A 368 -7.27 -13.85 -17.19
CA ASN A 368 -6.80 -12.87 -18.16
C ASN A 368 -6.49 -11.51 -17.48
N TRP A 369 -5.21 -11.15 -17.38
CA TRP A 369 -4.73 -10.01 -16.56
C TRP A 369 -5.14 -8.64 -17.12
N ILE A 370 -5.52 -8.59 -18.40
CA ILE A 370 -5.93 -7.37 -19.10
C ILE A 370 -7.23 -6.79 -18.55
N GLY A 371 -7.30 -5.46 -18.45
CA GLY A 371 -8.44 -4.70 -17.94
C GLY A 371 -8.42 -4.44 -16.43
N ARG A 372 -7.52 -5.09 -15.67
CA ARG A 372 -7.40 -4.93 -14.21
C ARG A 372 -6.86 -3.55 -13.85
N TYR A 373 -5.57 -3.30 -14.09
CA TYR A 373 -4.95 -2.02 -13.75
C TYR A 373 -5.49 -0.88 -14.59
N SER A 374 -5.84 0.21 -13.91
CA SER A 374 -6.46 1.37 -14.52
C SER A 374 -6.25 2.62 -13.68
N HIS A 375 -6.29 3.79 -14.31
CA HIS A 375 -6.36 5.07 -13.59
C HIS A 375 -7.81 5.46 -13.26
N GLY A 376 -8.80 4.83 -13.89
CA GLY A 376 -10.22 5.16 -13.73
C GLY A 376 -10.99 4.29 -12.72
N SER A 377 -10.34 3.39 -11.99
CA SER A 377 -11.00 2.53 -10.99
C SER A 377 -10.19 2.41 -9.70
N MET A 378 -10.86 2.35 -8.56
CA MET A 378 -10.22 2.34 -7.23
C MET A 378 -9.63 0.99 -6.82
N TYR A 379 -10.22 -0.14 -7.24
CA TYR A 379 -9.79 -1.47 -6.78
C TYR A 379 -8.36 -1.82 -7.25
N TYR A 380 -8.11 -1.66 -8.55
CA TYR A 380 -6.79 -1.85 -9.18
C TYR A 380 -6.23 -0.51 -9.68
N TYR A 381 -6.23 0.49 -8.80
CA TYR A 381 -5.80 1.83 -9.16
C TYR A 381 -4.29 1.86 -9.44
N LEU A 382 -3.90 2.23 -10.67
CA LEU A 382 -2.49 2.27 -11.08
C LEU A 382 -1.69 3.37 -10.35
N GLY A 383 -2.37 4.40 -9.82
CA GLY A 383 -1.76 5.38 -8.91
C GLY A 383 -1.73 4.96 -7.44
N GLY A 384 -2.18 3.75 -7.10
CA GLY A 384 -2.15 3.20 -5.75
C GLY A 384 -0.74 2.72 -5.34
N VAL A 385 -0.61 2.13 -4.14
CA VAL A 385 0.68 1.65 -3.64
C VAL A 385 1.29 0.59 -4.56
N GLU A 386 0.52 -0.42 -4.95
CA GLU A 386 1.01 -1.49 -5.85
C GLU A 386 1.34 -0.96 -7.25
N GLY A 387 0.49 -0.07 -7.77
CA GLY A 387 0.71 0.56 -9.07
C GLY A 387 1.95 1.45 -9.08
N THR A 388 2.16 2.30 -8.07
CA THR A 388 3.36 3.15 -7.97
C THR A 388 4.65 2.32 -7.80
N GLU A 389 4.61 1.21 -7.06
CA GLU A 389 5.72 0.24 -7.01
C GLU A 389 6.01 -0.37 -8.38
N PHE A 390 4.96 -0.75 -9.12
CA PHE A 390 5.09 -1.24 -10.49
C PHE A 390 5.73 -0.20 -11.40
N ILE A 391 5.25 1.05 -11.38
CA ILE A 391 5.77 2.16 -12.18
C ILE A 391 7.26 2.39 -11.87
N ARG A 392 7.67 2.31 -10.59
CA ARG A 392 9.08 2.47 -10.20
C ARG A 392 9.97 1.34 -10.70
N ARG A 393 9.43 0.11 -10.77
CA ARG A 393 10.14 -1.07 -11.30
C ARG A 393 10.14 -1.11 -12.83
N PHE A 394 9.23 -0.40 -13.46
CA PHE A 394 9.16 -0.30 -14.91
C PHE A 394 10.30 0.59 -15.44
N LYS A 395 11.37 -0.07 -15.89
CA LYS A 395 12.54 0.59 -16.49
C LYS A 395 12.56 0.33 -17.99
N LEU A 396 12.01 1.26 -18.76
CA LEU A 396 12.30 1.34 -20.20
C LEU A 396 13.50 2.26 -20.44
N PRO A 397 14.24 2.06 -21.54
CA PRO A 397 15.21 3.04 -21.99
C PRO A 397 14.54 4.40 -22.21
N SER A 398 15.28 5.48 -21.96
CA SER A 398 14.79 6.84 -22.23
C SER A 398 14.38 6.98 -23.71
N PRO A 399 13.22 7.59 -24.03
CA PRO A 399 12.78 7.81 -25.41
C PRO A 399 13.84 8.50 -26.28
N MET A 400 14.61 9.43 -25.72
CA MET A 400 15.73 10.08 -26.41
C MET A 400 16.80 9.08 -26.85
N LYS A 401 17.20 8.17 -25.95
CA LYS A 401 18.17 7.12 -26.27
C LYS A 401 17.64 6.15 -27.33
N LEU A 402 16.33 5.92 -27.34
CA LEU A 402 15.65 5.08 -28.32
C LEU A 402 15.62 5.76 -29.70
N ALA A 403 15.28 7.05 -29.75
CA ALA A 403 15.32 7.86 -30.97
C ALA A 403 16.72 7.93 -31.57
N ASP A 404 17.76 8.12 -30.74
CA ASP A 404 19.15 8.12 -31.20
C ASP A 404 19.59 6.77 -31.77
N ARG A 405 19.18 5.66 -31.13
CA ARG A 405 19.46 4.31 -31.63
C ARG A 405 18.74 4.03 -32.95
N LEU A 406 17.48 4.46 -33.06
CA LEU A 406 16.71 4.36 -34.29
C LEU A 406 17.36 5.15 -35.43
N LYS A 407 17.75 6.39 -35.15
CA LYS A 407 18.46 7.25 -36.11
C LYS A 407 19.74 6.59 -36.61
N LYS A 408 20.53 6.00 -35.71
CA LYS A 408 21.78 5.29 -36.05
C LYS A 408 21.52 4.04 -36.90
N LYS A 409 20.44 3.29 -36.64
CA LYS A 409 20.08 2.11 -37.42
C LYS A 409 19.69 2.48 -38.84
N LEU A 410 18.74 3.40 -39.00
CA LEU A 410 18.24 3.81 -40.32
C LEU A 410 19.31 4.49 -41.19
N LEU A 411 20.23 5.24 -40.58
CA LEU A 411 21.35 5.85 -41.31
C LEU A 411 22.54 4.91 -41.50
N GLY A 412 22.74 3.96 -40.57
CA GLY A 412 23.83 2.98 -40.64
C GLY A 412 23.58 1.90 -41.68
N ASP A 413 22.33 1.47 -41.84
CA ASP A 413 21.92 0.52 -42.87
C ASP A 413 21.98 1.14 -44.28
N ALA A 414 21.83 2.48 -44.39
CA ALA A 414 22.01 3.21 -45.64
C ALA A 414 23.45 3.17 -46.18
N HIS A 415 24.47 3.08 -45.32
CA HIS A 415 25.87 3.00 -45.75
C HIS A 415 26.36 1.57 -46.05
N ALA A 416 25.63 0.54 -45.63
CA ALA A 416 25.94 -0.85 -45.97
C ALA A 416 25.44 -1.24 -47.37
N ALA A 417 24.46 -0.51 -47.91
CA ALA A 417 23.85 -0.78 -49.21
C ALA A 417 24.67 -0.28 -50.42
N ASP A 418 25.68 0.57 -50.22
CA ASP A 418 26.49 1.15 -51.31
C ASP A 418 27.66 0.27 -51.78
N TRP A 419 27.85 -0.93 -51.20
CA TRP A 419 28.75 -1.94 -51.76
C TRP A 419 27.95 -2.87 -52.67
N GLU A 420 27.60 -2.35 -53.85
CA GLU A 420 27.20 -3.19 -54.97
C GLU A 420 28.39 -4.10 -55.29
N VAL A 421 28.27 -5.40 -54.98
CA VAL A 421 29.27 -6.39 -55.36
C VAL A 421 29.24 -6.45 -56.89
N LEU A 422 30.22 -5.80 -57.52
CA LEU A 422 30.45 -5.94 -58.95
C LEU A 422 30.63 -7.43 -59.26
N ASP A 423 29.87 -7.97 -60.20
CA ASP A 423 30.05 -9.34 -60.69
C ASP A 423 31.51 -9.54 -61.10
N ASP A 424 32.11 -10.65 -60.68
CA ASP A 424 33.53 -11.02 -60.89
C ASP A 424 33.95 -11.06 -62.38
N ASP A 425 33.01 -10.97 -63.32
CA ASP A 425 33.28 -10.94 -64.76
C ASP A 425 33.71 -9.55 -65.30
N ALA A 426 33.67 -8.48 -64.48
CA ALA A 426 34.13 -7.14 -64.89
C ALA A 426 35.68 -6.99 -64.95
N TRP A 427 36.44 -7.99 -64.51
CA TRP A 427 37.91 -8.00 -64.53
C TRP A 427 38.53 -9.10 -65.41
N ARG A 428 37.74 -9.78 -66.26
CA ARG A 428 38.33 -10.65 -67.27
C ARG A 428 39.00 -9.80 -68.34
N VAL A 429 40.33 -9.74 -68.30
CA VAL A 429 41.16 -9.26 -69.39
C VAL A 429 40.89 -10.16 -70.60
N ASP A 430 40.45 -9.58 -71.70
CA ASP A 430 40.32 -10.26 -73.00
C ASP A 430 41.70 -10.73 -73.47
N GLU A 431 42.04 -11.99 -73.20
CA GLU A 431 43.14 -12.66 -73.88
C GLU A 431 42.67 -13.15 -75.25
N VAL A 432 43.18 -12.46 -76.27
CA VAL A 432 43.09 -12.79 -77.70
C VAL A 432 43.58 -14.24 -77.94
N PRO A 433 42.94 -15.02 -78.83
CA PRO A 433 43.07 -16.46 -78.84
C PRO A 433 44.38 -16.90 -79.49
N ASN A 434 45.06 -17.86 -78.87
CA ASN A 434 46.05 -18.66 -79.58
C ASN A 434 45.88 -20.15 -79.27
N ASP A 435 46.04 -20.89 -80.35
CA ASP A 435 45.66 -22.28 -80.56
C ASP A 435 46.43 -23.29 -79.68
N ALA A 436 45.86 -24.50 -79.64
CA ALA A 436 46.49 -25.79 -79.38
C ALA A 436 46.32 -26.43 -77.98
N GLY A 437 45.59 -27.54 -77.98
CA GLY A 437 46.11 -28.80 -77.43
C GLY A 437 45.64 -29.22 -76.04
N GLY A 438 44.60 -30.07 -76.03
CA GLY A 438 44.55 -31.35 -75.30
C GLY A 438 44.70 -31.36 -73.77
N GLY A 439 43.71 -31.93 -73.07
CA GLY A 439 43.96 -32.43 -71.71
C GLY A 439 42.74 -32.65 -70.84
N ALA A 440 42.24 -33.89 -70.87
CA ALA A 440 41.72 -34.67 -69.75
C ALA A 440 41.02 -33.96 -68.58
N LYS A 441 39.72 -34.24 -68.49
CA LYS A 441 38.81 -34.05 -67.35
C LYS A 441 39.21 -34.99 -66.19
N GLY A 442 39.43 -34.46 -64.99
CA GLY A 442 39.66 -35.29 -63.81
C GLY A 442 39.64 -34.55 -62.46
N SER A 443 38.66 -34.92 -61.63
CA SER A 443 38.80 -35.16 -60.17
C SER A 443 38.86 -33.99 -59.16
N ASN A 444 37.74 -33.83 -58.44
CA ASN A 444 37.54 -33.95 -56.97
C ASN A 444 38.44 -33.20 -55.96
N GLY A 445 37.78 -32.63 -54.93
CA GLY A 445 38.33 -32.47 -53.57
C GLY A 445 37.80 -31.25 -52.81
N TRP A 446 36.64 -31.33 -52.16
CA TRP A 446 36.46 -31.55 -50.71
C TRP A 446 37.04 -30.46 -49.78
N THR A 447 36.10 -29.70 -49.22
CA THR A 447 36.22 -28.69 -48.16
C THR A 447 36.55 -29.32 -46.80
N LYS A 448 37.58 -28.79 -46.14
CA LYS A 448 38.02 -29.15 -44.78
C LYS A 448 37.19 -28.40 -43.73
N VAL A 449 36.44 -29.13 -42.92
CA VAL A 449 35.84 -28.65 -41.66
C VAL A 449 36.92 -28.70 -40.56
N LYS A 450 37.13 -27.57 -39.86
CA LYS A 450 37.90 -27.52 -38.61
C LYS A 450 36.92 -27.42 -37.44
N HIS A 451 36.82 -28.49 -36.66
CA HIS A 451 36.33 -28.41 -35.27
C HIS A 451 37.42 -27.82 -34.38
N ARG A 452 37.02 -26.95 -33.45
CA ARG A 452 37.82 -26.50 -32.31
C ARG A 452 37.15 -27.02 -31.05
N THR A 453 37.90 -27.78 -30.27
CA THR A 453 37.72 -27.96 -28.82
C THR A 453 37.92 -26.66 -28.08
#